data_AF-X1RT61-F1
#
_entry.id   AF-X1RT61-F1
#
_cell.length_a   1.000
_cell.length_b   1.000
_cell.length_c   1.000
_cell.angle_alpha   90.00
_cell.angle_beta   90.00
_cell.angle_gamma   90.00
#
_symmetry.space_group_name_H-M   'P 1'
#
loop_
_entity.id
_entity.type
_entity.pdbx_description
1 polymer ?
#
loop_
_entity_poly.entity_id
_entity_poly.type
_entity_poly.pdbx_seq_one_letter_code
_entity_poly.pdbx_strand_id
1 'polypeptide(L)'
;MTAGLMILAFPSQILAQGDRVELTLRLLPGYYSIEIIPGEYKTLYLEIENSGNKAITNIRLFSDKPPGWIVDFRPEFIGHLGAGNH
;
A
#
# COMPACT_ATOMS: atom_id res chain seq x y z
N MET A 1 -28.40 25.52 -44.23
CA MET A 1 -28.20 24.06 -44.25
C MET A 1 -26.79 23.80 -43.75
N THR A 2 -26.69 22.93 -42.74
CA THR A 2 -25.48 22.33 -42.12
C THR A 2 -24.42 23.26 -41.51
N ALA A 3 -24.60 23.52 -40.21
CA ALA A 3 -23.53 23.92 -39.29
C ALA A 3 -22.68 22.68 -38.92
N GLY A 4 -21.39 22.72 -39.20
CA GLY A 4 -20.42 21.70 -38.76
C GLY A 4 -19.76 22.14 -37.46
N LEU A 5 -20.21 21.61 -36.32
CA LEU A 5 -19.57 21.80 -35.03
C LEU A 5 -18.39 20.83 -34.92
N MET A 6 -17.17 21.32 -35.16
CA MET A 6 -15.94 20.57 -34.88
C MET A 6 -15.69 20.59 -33.37
N ILE A 7 -15.93 19.46 -32.71
CA ILE A 7 -15.54 19.27 -31.31
C ILE A 7 -14.03 19.05 -31.28
N LEU A 8 -13.29 20.08 -30.87
CA LEU A 8 -11.88 19.95 -30.46
C LEU A 8 -11.87 19.20 -29.12
N ALA A 9 -11.75 17.87 -29.16
CA ALA A 9 -11.38 17.11 -27.98
C ALA A 9 -9.94 17.49 -27.61
N PHE A 10 -9.73 18.07 -26.43
CA PHE A 10 -8.40 18.32 -25.88
C PHE A 10 -7.86 17.00 -25.28
N PRO A 11 -6.92 16.27 -25.90
CA PRO A 11 -6.41 15.02 -25.34
C PRO A 11 -5.41 15.24 -24.20
N SER A 12 -5.11 16.49 -23.83
CA SER A 12 -3.96 16.84 -22.99
C SER A 12 -4.13 16.54 -21.49
N GLN A 13 -5.27 16.04 -21.04
CA GLN A 13 -5.45 15.71 -19.61
C GLN A 13 -4.99 14.30 -19.21
N ILE A 14 -4.65 13.43 -20.17
CA ILE A 14 -4.24 12.05 -19.86
C ILE A 14 -2.76 11.97 -19.41
N LEU A 15 -1.93 12.97 -19.75
CA LEU A 15 -0.49 12.95 -19.46
C LEU A 15 -0.06 13.76 -18.22
N ALA A 16 -0.98 14.45 -17.56
CA ALA A 16 -0.65 15.30 -16.40
C ALA A 16 -0.66 14.55 -15.05
N GLN A 17 -1.06 13.27 -15.02
CA GLN A 17 -0.89 12.45 -13.83
C GLN A 17 0.57 11.98 -13.78
N GLY A 18 1.40 12.76 -13.08
CA GLY A 18 2.75 12.33 -12.73
C GLY A 18 2.74 11.02 -11.93
N ASP A 19 3.91 10.41 -11.81
CA ASP A 19 4.09 9.22 -10.99
C ASP A 19 3.63 9.49 -9.54
N ARG A 20 2.62 8.74 -9.10
CA ARG A 20 2.11 8.73 -7.73
C ARG A 20 2.51 7.43 -7.08
N VAL A 21 3.36 7.53 -6.07
CA VAL A 21 3.73 6.42 -5.20
C VAL A 21 2.94 6.57 -3.92
N GLU A 22 2.11 5.57 -3.61
CA GLU A 22 1.28 5.57 -2.41
C GLU A 22 1.30 4.16 -1.83
N LEU A 23 2.00 3.99 -0.71
CA LEU A 23 2.13 2.73 0.01
C LEU A 23 1.40 2.85 1.34
N THR A 24 0.46 1.96 1.59
CA THR A 24 -0.23 1.92 2.88
C THR A 24 -0.01 0.57 3.55
N LEU A 25 0.03 0.59 4.88
CA LEU A 25 0.13 -0.59 5.74
C LEU A 25 -1.01 -0.51 6.75
N ARG A 26 -1.83 -1.55 6.82
CA ARG A 26 -3.00 -1.61 7.69
C ARG A 26 -3.05 -2.93 8.44
N LEU A 27 -3.50 -2.90 9.70
CA LEU A 27 -3.92 -4.12 10.39
C LEU A 27 -5.25 -4.58 9.81
N LEU A 28 -5.41 -5.89 9.61
CA LEU A 28 -6.71 -6.41 9.24
C LEU A 28 -7.76 -6.11 10.33
N PRO A 29 -9.04 -5.97 9.95
CA PRO A 29 -10.11 -5.76 10.91
C PRO A 29 -10.09 -6.83 12.02
N GLY A 30 -10.25 -6.38 13.27
CA GLY A 30 -10.25 -7.27 14.45
C GLY A 30 -8.96 -7.24 15.28
N TYR A 31 -7.87 -6.66 14.77
CA TYR A 31 -6.60 -6.54 15.52
C TYR A 31 -6.38 -5.17 16.20
N TYR A 32 -7.36 -4.26 16.16
CA TYR A 32 -7.22 -2.90 16.69
C TYR A 32 -7.13 -2.84 18.22
N SER A 33 -7.60 -3.88 18.91
CA SER A 33 -7.46 -4.04 20.36
C SER A 33 -7.02 -5.46 20.63
N ILE A 34 -5.76 -5.61 21.03
CA ILE A 34 -5.17 -6.90 21.36
C ILE A 34 -4.45 -6.80 22.70
N GLU A 35 -4.67 -7.80 23.53
CA GLU A 35 -3.83 -8.10 24.67
C GLU A 35 -2.91 -9.27 24.29
N ILE A 36 -1.66 -9.18 24.73
CA ILE A 36 -0.63 -10.22 24.60
C ILE A 36 0.00 -10.35 25.98
N ILE A 37 -0.15 -11.53 26.57
CA ILE A 37 0.40 -11.83 27.90
C ILE A 37 1.90 -12.16 27.75
N PRO A 38 2.77 -11.70 28.67
CA PRO A 38 4.19 -12.04 28.62
C PRO A 38 4.45 -13.55 28.52
N GLY A 39 5.26 -13.94 27.54
CA GLY A 39 5.57 -15.35 27.24
C GLY A 39 4.65 -15.98 26.19
N GLU A 40 3.54 -15.34 25.85
CA GLU A 40 2.69 -15.76 24.73
C GLU A 40 3.12 -15.15 23.40
N TYR A 41 2.62 -15.74 22.32
CA TYR A 41 2.84 -15.27 20.95
C TYR A 41 1.49 -15.01 20.29
N LYS A 42 1.42 -13.94 19.50
CA LYS A 42 0.23 -13.62 18.72
C LYS A 42 0.61 -13.21 17.31
N THR A 43 -0.04 -13.82 16.33
CA THR A 43 0.12 -13.46 14.93
C THR A 43 -0.89 -12.39 14.56
N LEU A 44 -0.41 -11.26 14.06
CA LEU A 44 -1.23 -10.20 13.49
C LEU A 44 -1.11 -10.25 11.98
N TYR A 45 -2.23 -10.05 11.30
CA TYR A 45 -2.25 -9.98 9.84
C TYR A 45 -2.33 -8.53 9.40
N LEU A 46 -1.43 -8.19 8.49
CA LEU A 46 -1.27 -6.87 7.92
C LEU A 46 -1.58 -6.93 6.42
N GLU A 47 -2.17 -5.87 5.90
CA GLU A 47 -2.36 -5.64 4.48
C GLU A 47 -1.45 -4.50 4.03
N ILE A 48 -0.74 -4.71 2.93
CA ILE A 48 0.12 -3.70 2.31
C ILE A 48 -0.46 -3.38 0.96
N GLU A 49 -0.91 -2.15 0.75
CA GLU A 49 -1.55 -1.74 -0.51
C GLU A 49 -0.69 -0.70 -1.22
N ASN A 50 -0.51 -0.86 -2.54
CA ASN A 50 0.00 0.17 -3.43
C ASN A 50 -1.17 0.81 -4.19
N SER A 51 -1.77 1.86 -3.65
CA SER A 51 -2.84 2.63 -4.30
C SER A 51 -2.30 3.66 -5.31
N GLY A 52 -0.98 3.69 -5.52
CA GLY A 52 -0.31 4.50 -6.52
C GLY A 52 -0.52 4.00 -7.94
N ASN A 53 0.03 4.74 -8.91
CA ASN A 53 0.03 4.37 -10.33
C ASN A 53 1.40 3.86 -10.81
N LYS A 54 2.34 3.66 -9.88
CA LYS A 54 3.70 3.17 -10.12
C LYS A 54 4.02 1.98 -9.23
N ALA A 55 4.70 0.97 -9.78
CA ALA A 55 5.15 -0.17 -9.00
C ALA A 55 6.19 0.22 -7.94
N ILE A 56 6.14 -0.46 -6.80
CA ILE A 56 7.08 -0.30 -5.68
C ILE A 56 7.91 -1.58 -5.58
N THR A 57 9.21 -1.42 -5.36
CA THR A 57 10.14 -2.54 -5.22
C THR A 57 10.94 -2.41 -3.94
N ASN A 58 11.49 -3.53 -3.47
CA ASN A 58 12.37 -3.59 -2.31
C ASN A 58 11.71 -3.12 -1.00
N ILE A 59 10.46 -3.51 -0.77
CA ILE A 59 9.73 -3.18 0.46
C ILE A 59 10.27 -4.06 1.59
N ARG A 60 10.63 -3.42 2.71
CA ARG A 60 11.12 -4.06 3.94
C ARG A 60 10.31 -3.56 5.12
N LEU A 61 10.03 -4.46 6.05
CA LEU A 61 9.26 -4.16 7.25
C LEU A 61 10.19 -4.14 8.46
N PHE A 62 10.01 -3.12 9.30
CA PHE A 62 10.75 -2.95 10.55
C PHE A 62 9.78 -2.56 11.66
N SER A 63 10.15 -2.90 12.90
CA SER A 63 9.37 -2.56 14.09
C SER A 63 10.26 -1.87 15.10
N ASP A 64 9.77 -0.74 15.61
CA ASP A 64 10.30 0.02 16.74
C ASP A 64 9.72 -0.51 18.07
N LYS A 65 9.70 -1.84 18.21
CA LYS A 65 9.13 -2.53 19.37
C LYS A 65 9.76 -2.07 20.70
N PRO A 66 8.99 -2.04 21.80
CA PRO A 66 9.53 -1.78 23.13
C PRO A 66 10.59 -2.82 23.56
N PRO A 67 11.44 -2.49 24.55
CA PRO A 67 12.39 -3.44 25.12
C PRO A 67 11.72 -4.74 25.61
N GLY A 68 12.39 -5.87 25.40
CA GLY A 68 11.88 -7.20 25.81
C GLY A 68 10.90 -7.86 24.85
N TRP A 69 10.35 -7.12 23.88
CA TRP A 69 9.49 -7.69 22.84
C TRP A 69 10.30 -8.32 21.71
N ILE A 70 9.71 -9.29 21.01
CA ILE A 70 10.22 -9.87 19.77
C ILE A 70 9.12 -9.71 18.72
N VAL A 71 9.47 -9.19 17.55
CA VAL A 71 8.55 -9.00 16.42
C VAL A 71 9.23 -9.54 15.17
N ASP A 72 8.57 -10.47 14.49
CA ASP A 72 9.03 -11.06 13.24
C ASP A 72 7.99 -10.80 12.14
N PHE A 73 8.46 -10.45 10.95
CA PHE A 73 7.60 -10.25 9.78
C PHE A 73 7.67 -11.47 8.85
N ARG A 74 6.50 -11.87 8.32
CA ARG A 74 6.35 -12.93 7.32
C ARG A 74 5.36 -12.45 6.25
N PRO A 75 5.80 -12.17 5.01
CA PRO A 75 7.20 -12.15 4.55
C PRO A 75 8.00 -10.98 5.16
N GLU A 76 9.33 -11.13 5.22
CA GLU A 76 10.24 -10.05 5.68
C GLU A 76 10.60 -9.04 4.58
N PHE A 77 10.42 -9.45 3.32
CA PHE A 77 10.78 -8.70 2.12
C PHE A 77 9.75 -8.93 1.02
N ILE A 78 9.33 -7.84 0.38
CA ILE A 78 8.47 -7.89 -0.81
C ILE A 78 9.26 -7.24 -1.95
N GLY A 79 9.65 -8.06 -2.92
CA GLY A 79 10.50 -7.62 -4.03
C GLY A 79 9.80 -6.66 -4.98
N HIS A 80 8.51 -6.86 -5.21
CA HIS A 80 7.72 -6.08 -6.15
C HIS A 80 6.25 -6.05 -5.73
N LEU A 81 5.65 -4.86 -5.76
CA LEU A 81 4.22 -4.63 -5.59
C LEU A 81 3.73 -3.71 -6.71
N GLY A 82 2.93 -4.27 -7.62
CA GLY A 82 2.36 -3.55 -8.76
C GLY A 82 1.42 -2.41 -8.32
N ALA A 83 1.18 -1.48 -9.23
CA ALA A 83 0.18 -0.43 -9.01
C ALA A 83 -1.22 -1.03 -8.86
N GLY A 84 -1.98 -0.56 -7.86
CA GLY A 84 -3.33 -1.05 -7.56
C GLY A 84 -3.39 -2.43 -6.88
N ASN A 85 -2.25 -3.01 -6.48
CA ASN A 85 -2.20 -4.33 -5.83
C ASN A 85 -2.05 -4.22 -4.30
N HIS A 86 -2.47 -5.28 -3.60
CA HIS A 86 -2.31 -5.48 -2.15
C HIS A 86 -1.72 -6.85 -1.83
#